data_AF-A0A6P1ZEG5-F1
#
_entry.id   AF-A0A6P1ZEG5-F1
#
_cell.length_a   1.000
_cell.length_b   1.000
_cell.length_c   1.000
_cell.angle_alpha   90.00
_cell.angle_beta   90.00
_cell.angle_gamma   90.00
#
_symmetry.space_group_name_H-M   'P 1'
#
loop_
_entity.id
_entity.type
_entity.pdbx_description
1 polymer ?
#
loop_
_entity_poly.entity_id
_entity_poly.type
_entity_poly.pdbx_seq_one_letter_code
_entity_poly.pdbx_strand_id
1 'polypeptide(L)'
;MATYSGLDTLTYDERPPVPDDLARLAFQAEGPARGLWFPVCRVHDVLTFAISEFDDGAAKAEIEELFPGRPKRFLACLREEIGWYAQDFAVRDTNGPVGIQRTTMAYWRNTMALWRTKLACQRTNLACGRTWLNSLRWGLGLIGMGNSLLRLDNPIIPKPALWLLVVAGATLATVAIFSYTRLRRSWRHISDQNLVEATSAVVYFLEEFHFIELHDPANGRPMKRTMLGRLGDSLGLYSTVVEPRGGYRERITLARERNVLAAQRTILACYRTLAARARTGLAFFRTGAAVFTFGLGLLTYFGLSPLSLLDGLLILAGLGMLIDGAIWYWPVRREYSETPRCLRYEDYDD
;
A
#
# COMPACT_ATOMS: atom_id res chain seq x y z
N MET A 1 -5.88 34.45 38.85
CA MET A 1 -6.90 35.18 38.08
C MET A 1 -8.30 34.62 38.29
N ALA A 2 -8.56 33.32 38.07
CA ALA A 2 -9.91 32.77 38.21
C ALA A 2 -10.55 32.89 39.61
N THR A 3 -9.77 32.75 40.69
CA THR A 3 -10.23 32.97 42.07
C THR A 3 -10.62 34.42 42.35
N TYR A 4 -10.16 35.37 41.53
CA TYR A 4 -10.42 36.81 41.67
C TYR A 4 -11.61 37.27 40.81
N SER A 5 -11.92 36.57 39.72
CA SER A 5 -12.99 36.91 38.77
C SER A 5 -14.27 36.07 38.92
N GLY A 6 -14.27 35.04 39.78
CA GLY A 6 -15.45 34.20 40.03
C GLY A 6 -15.86 33.31 38.85
N LEU A 7 -14.95 33.06 37.91
CA LEU A 7 -15.20 32.25 36.71
C LEU A 7 -14.67 30.82 36.89
N ASP A 8 -15.35 29.89 36.23
CA ASP A 8 -14.83 28.55 36.04
C ASP A 8 -13.57 28.60 35.14
N THR A 9 -12.56 27.82 35.51
CA THR A 9 -11.33 27.67 34.73
C THR A 9 -11.49 26.57 33.70
N LEU A 10 -10.97 26.81 32.51
CA LEU A 10 -10.75 25.77 31.50
C LEU A 10 -9.26 25.57 31.29
N THR A 11 -8.82 24.33 31.43
CA THR A 11 -7.49 23.89 30.97
C THR A 11 -7.63 23.35 29.57
N TYR A 12 -6.63 23.58 28.73
CA TYR A 12 -6.61 23.07 27.36
C TYR A 12 -6.78 21.53 27.35
N ASP A 13 -7.85 21.06 26.73
CA ASP A 13 -8.09 19.65 26.39
C ASP A 13 -8.42 19.56 24.90
N GLU A 14 -7.84 18.56 24.25
CA GLU A 14 -7.98 18.25 22.81
C GLU A 14 -9.22 17.40 22.49
N ARG A 15 -9.90 16.88 23.52
CA ARG A 15 -11.08 16.01 23.39
C ARG A 15 -12.42 16.72 23.10
N PRO A 16 -12.74 17.90 23.66
CA PRO A 16 -14.03 18.52 23.45
C PRO A 16 -14.16 19.00 21.99
N PRO A 17 -15.19 18.54 21.24
CA PRO A 17 -15.38 18.98 19.87
C PRO A 17 -15.86 20.43 19.86
N VAL A 18 -15.05 21.32 19.28
CA VAL A 18 -15.49 22.68 18.93
C VAL A 18 -16.34 22.56 17.66
N PRO A 19 -17.60 23.05 17.67
CA PRO A 19 -18.44 23.06 16.47
C PRO A 19 -17.78 23.81 15.31
N ASP A 20 -17.74 23.21 14.11
CA ASP A 20 -17.06 23.75 12.93
C ASP A 20 -17.59 25.14 12.51
N ASP A 21 -18.88 25.41 12.73
CA ASP A 21 -19.51 26.71 12.49
C ASP A 21 -18.90 27.81 13.37
N LEU A 22 -18.65 27.50 14.65
CA LEU A 22 -18.07 28.44 15.61
C LEU A 22 -16.59 28.66 15.36
N ALA A 23 -15.84 27.60 15.07
CA ALA A 23 -14.42 27.71 14.76
C ALA A 23 -14.19 28.59 13.53
N ARG A 24 -14.93 28.37 12.44
CA ARG A 24 -14.81 29.17 11.21
C ARG A 24 -15.11 30.65 11.42
N LEU A 25 -16.16 30.96 12.18
CA LEU A 25 -16.52 32.34 12.50
C LEU A 25 -15.47 33.01 13.39
N ALA A 26 -14.88 32.29 14.33
CA ALA A 26 -13.81 32.82 15.17
C ALA A 26 -12.54 33.16 14.37
N PHE A 27 -12.19 32.40 13.34
CA PHE A 27 -11.05 32.74 12.48
C PHE A 27 -11.26 33.94 11.55
N GLN A 28 -12.47 34.53 11.52
CA GLN A 28 -12.70 35.83 10.86
C GLN A 28 -12.28 37.01 11.75
N ALA A 29 -11.99 36.75 13.03
CA ALA A 29 -11.68 37.74 14.04
C ALA A 29 -10.18 37.78 14.37
N GLU A 30 -9.68 38.91 14.88
CA GLU A 30 -8.29 39.05 15.27
C GLU A 30 -8.02 38.53 16.69
N GLY A 31 -9.05 38.51 17.55
CA GLY A 31 -8.94 38.06 18.94
C GLY A 31 -8.37 36.66 19.14
N PRO A 32 -8.85 35.63 18.40
CA PRO A 32 -8.31 34.27 18.46
C PRO A 32 -6.84 34.18 18.04
N ALA A 33 -6.44 34.92 17.00
CA ALA A 33 -5.05 34.96 16.55
C ALA A 33 -4.12 35.64 17.57
N ARG A 34 -4.64 36.60 18.34
CA ARG A 34 -3.93 37.29 19.43
C ARG A 34 -3.94 36.50 20.76
N GLY A 35 -4.65 35.35 20.81
CA GLY A 35 -4.78 34.51 22.00
C GLY A 35 -5.71 35.11 23.07
N LEU A 36 -6.58 36.05 22.70
CA LEU A 36 -7.45 36.76 23.65
C LEU A 36 -8.69 35.95 24.01
N TRP A 37 -9.28 35.26 23.03
CA TRP A 37 -10.43 34.40 23.25
C TRP A 37 -10.55 33.29 22.19
N PHE A 38 -11.27 32.20 22.50
CA PHE A 38 -11.56 31.12 21.54
C PHE A 38 -12.88 30.41 21.87
N PRO A 39 -13.73 30.05 20.88
CA PRO A 39 -14.95 29.28 21.13
C PRO A 39 -14.62 27.81 21.44
N VAL A 40 -15.15 27.27 22.54
CA VAL A 40 -14.78 25.93 23.03
C VAL A 40 -15.88 24.91 22.77
N CYS A 41 -17.13 25.22 23.14
CA CYS A 41 -18.24 24.29 22.94
C CYS A 41 -19.60 25.00 22.91
N ARG A 42 -20.62 24.30 22.41
CA ARG A 42 -22.03 24.70 22.46
C ARG A 42 -22.81 23.66 23.25
N VAL A 43 -23.39 24.06 24.38
CA VAL A 43 -24.20 23.19 25.23
C VAL A 43 -25.59 23.81 25.34
N HIS A 44 -26.61 23.13 24.80
CA HIS A 44 -28.02 23.53 24.93
C HIS A 44 -28.24 25.01 24.54
N ASP A 45 -27.69 25.40 23.39
CA ASP A 45 -27.74 26.76 22.81
C ASP A 45 -26.89 27.84 23.50
N VAL A 46 -26.20 27.51 24.60
CA VAL A 46 -25.23 28.40 25.24
C VAL A 46 -23.85 28.21 24.60
N LEU A 47 -23.28 29.30 24.09
CA LEU A 47 -21.94 29.34 23.51
C LEU A 47 -20.92 29.56 24.62
N THR A 48 -19.95 28.66 24.74
CA THR A 48 -18.90 28.75 25.75
C THR A 48 -17.60 29.20 25.10
N PHE A 49 -17.01 30.28 25.64
CA PHE A 49 -15.77 30.87 25.16
C PHE A 49 -14.69 30.82 26.25
N ALA A 50 -13.48 30.45 25.86
CA ALA A 50 -12.29 30.64 26.67
C ALA A 50 -11.78 32.07 26.48
N ILE A 51 -11.46 32.79 27.56
CA ILE A 51 -10.92 34.17 27.53
C ILE A 51 -9.69 34.26 28.43
N SER A 52 -8.64 34.95 27.96
CA SER A 52 -7.39 35.12 28.73
C SER A 52 -7.52 36.14 29.85
N GLU A 53 -8.19 37.25 29.57
CA GLU A 53 -8.41 38.36 30.51
C GLU A 53 -9.88 38.75 30.52
N PHE A 54 -10.54 38.61 31.68
CA PHE A 54 -11.98 38.83 31.79
C PHE A 54 -12.39 40.30 31.71
N ASP A 55 -11.51 41.21 32.14
CA ASP A 55 -11.75 42.67 32.09
C ASP A 55 -11.44 43.28 30.72
N ASP A 56 -11.02 42.47 29.74
CA ASP A 56 -10.84 42.94 28.38
C ASP A 56 -12.21 43.13 27.70
N GLY A 57 -12.74 44.33 27.84
CA GLY A 57 -13.97 44.76 27.18
C GLY A 57 -13.91 44.63 25.66
N ALA A 58 -12.72 44.66 25.05
CA ALA A 58 -12.55 44.52 23.61
C ALA A 58 -12.85 43.08 23.15
N ALA A 59 -12.35 42.07 23.87
CA ALA A 59 -12.62 40.67 23.56
C ALA A 59 -14.13 40.34 23.66
N LYS A 60 -14.81 40.86 24.69
CA LYS A 60 -16.27 40.67 24.83
C LYS A 60 -17.07 41.38 23.74
N ALA A 61 -16.64 42.58 23.33
CA ALA A 61 -17.28 43.31 22.24
C ALA A 61 -17.13 42.58 20.89
N GLU A 62 -15.94 42.07 20.58
CA GLU A 62 -15.67 41.29 19.36
C GLU A 62 -16.50 39.99 19.33
N ILE A 63 -16.60 39.29 20.47
CA ILE A 63 -17.45 38.09 20.58
C ILE A 63 -18.95 38.44 20.39
N GLU A 64 -19.41 39.57 20.92
CA GLU A 64 -20.80 40.01 20.76
C GLU A 64 -21.12 40.38 19.31
N GLU A 65 -20.18 41.02 18.61
CA GLU A 65 -20.30 41.37 17.19
C GLU A 65 -20.41 40.12 16.30
N LEU A 66 -19.61 39.10 16.58
CA LEU A 66 -19.59 37.84 15.81
C LEU A 66 -20.76 36.91 16.15
N PHE A 67 -21.25 36.95 17.38
CA PHE A 67 -22.31 36.07 17.88
C PHE A 67 -23.44 36.85 18.56
N PRO A 68 -24.17 37.71 17.81
CA PRO A 68 -25.17 38.61 18.40
C PRO A 68 -26.36 37.84 18.96
N GLY A 69 -26.82 38.24 20.14
CA GLY A 69 -28.09 37.78 20.73
C GLY A 69 -28.12 36.33 21.22
N ARG A 70 -26.98 35.61 21.20
CA ARG A 70 -26.87 34.25 21.74
C ARG A 70 -26.40 34.28 23.20
N PRO A 71 -26.89 33.38 24.06
CA PRO A 71 -26.42 33.27 25.44
C PRO A 71 -24.96 32.79 25.45
N LYS A 72 -24.11 33.49 26.22
CA LYS A 72 -22.66 33.28 26.26
C LYS A 72 -22.21 32.90 27.66
N ARG A 73 -21.32 31.92 27.77
CA ARG A 73 -20.61 31.55 28.98
C ARG A 73 -19.13 31.79 28.76
N PHE A 74 -18.47 32.45 29.71
CA PHE A 74 -17.04 32.73 29.64
C PHE A 74 -16.30 31.86 30.64
N LEU A 75 -15.22 31.23 30.20
CA LEU A 75 -14.31 30.45 31.01
C LEU A 75 -12.94 31.12 31.00
N ALA A 76 -12.31 31.22 32.16
CA ALA A 76 -10.95 31.76 32.26
C ALA A 76 -9.95 30.69 31.78
N CYS A 77 -9.06 31.04 30.86
CA CYS A 77 -8.07 30.13 30.29
C CYS A 77 -6.75 30.89 30.12
N LEU A 78 -5.60 30.21 30.14
CA LEU A 78 -4.33 30.91 29.92
C LEU A 78 -4.22 31.38 28.47
N ARG A 79 -3.59 32.55 28.24
CA ARG A 79 -3.37 33.08 26.88
C ARG A 79 -2.65 32.08 25.97
N GLU A 80 -1.72 31.32 26.53
CA GLU A 80 -0.98 30.27 25.84
C GLU A 80 -1.89 29.11 25.40
N GLU A 81 -2.82 28.71 26.26
CA GLU A 81 -3.80 27.65 25.99
C GLU A 81 -4.83 28.06 24.93
N ILE A 82 -5.26 29.32 24.95
CA ILE A 82 -6.09 29.90 23.88
C ILE A 82 -5.32 29.91 22.57
N GLY A 83 -4.02 30.24 22.62
CA GLY A 83 -3.12 30.12 21.48
C GLY A 83 -3.02 28.68 20.95
N TRP A 84 -3.06 27.67 21.82
CA TRP A 84 -3.10 26.26 21.41
C TRP A 84 -4.45 25.89 20.76
N TYR A 85 -5.58 26.31 21.33
CA TYR A 85 -6.89 26.14 20.71
C TYR A 85 -6.95 26.79 19.33
N ALA A 86 -6.52 28.05 19.21
CA ALA A 86 -6.47 28.74 17.93
C ALA A 86 -5.57 28.01 16.91
N GLN A 87 -4.46 27.41 17.33
CA GLN A 87 -3.59 26.64 16.44
C GLN A 87 -4.17 25.29 16.02
N ASP A 88 -4.88 24.59 16.90
CA ASP A 88 -5.46 23.26 16.63
C ASP A 88 -6.66 23.32 15.69
N PHE A 89 -7.38 24.43 15.72
CA PHE A 89 -8.56 24.66 14.88
C PHE A 89 -8.28 25.62 13.71
N ALA A 90 -7.11 26.27 13.66
CA ALA A 90 -6.71 27.08 12.51
C ALA A 90 -6.75 26.22 11.25
N VAL A 91 -7.52 26.65 10.28
CA VAL A 91 -7.58 26.04 8.96
C VAL A 91 -6.18 26.15 8.34
N ARG A 92 -5.44 25.04 8.32
CA ARG A 92 -4.19 24.93 7.55
C ARG A 92 -4.52 24.65 6.09
N ASP A 93 -3.54 24.83 5.20
CA ASP A 93 -3.58 24.68 3.72
C ASP A 93 -4.24 23.40 3.16
N THR A 94 -4.58 22.44 4.04
CA THR A 94 -5.31 21.19 3.77
C THR A 94 -6.84 21.31 3.89
N ASN A 95 -7.42 22.52 4.06
CA ASN A 95 -8.87 22.76 4.17
C ASN A 95 -9.65 21.97 5.25
N GLY A 96 -8.97 21.36 6.24
CA GLY A 96 -9.62 20.55 7.28
C GLY A 96 -8.99 20.64 8.69
N PRO A 97 -9.79 20.54 9.76
CA PRO A 97 -9.32 20.64 11.15
C PRO A 97 -8.37 19.52 11.56
N VAL A 98 -7.45 19.81 12.49
CA VAL A 98 -6.31 18.94 12.81
C VAL A 98 -6.71 17.59 13.42
N GLY A 99 -7.82 17.55 14.17
CA GLY A 99 -8.40 16.30 14.68
C GLY A 99 -8.73 15.31 13.57
N ILE A 100 -9.30 15.79 12.45
CA ILE A 100 -9.58 14.98 11.26
C ILE A 100 -8.28 14.47 10.64
N GLN A 101 -7.22 15.29 10.61
CA GLN A 101 -5.94 14.85 10.08
C GLN A 101 -5.35 13.70 10.88
N ARG A 102 -5.46 13.70 12.21
CA ARG A 102 -4.95 12.61 13.07
C ARG A 102 -5.71 11.30 12.86
N THR A 103 -7.04 11.36 12.83
CA THR A 103 -7.88 10.18 12.58
C THR A 103 -7.67 9.63 11.18
N THR A 104 -7.58 10.51 10.17
CA THR A 104 -7.32 10.11 8.78
C THR A 104 -5.91 9.53 8.64
N MET A 105 -4.89 10.11 9.28
CA MET A 105 -3.55 9.54 9.32
C MET A 105 -3.50 8.16 9.99
N ALA A 106 -4.26 7.96 11.08
CA ALA A 106 -4.36 6.66 11.74
C ALA A 106 -5.08 5.63 10.84
N TYR A 107 -6.17 6.02 10.18
CA TYR A 107 -6.86 5.22 9.18
C TYR A 107 -5.90 4.78 8.07
N TRP A 108 -5.12 5.71 7.50
CA TRP A 108 -4.14 5.41 6.46
C TRP A 108 -3.04 4.45 6.91
N ARG A 109 -2.55 4.56 8.15
CA ARG A 109 -1.58 3.58 8.69
C ARG A 109 -2.17 2.17 8.74
N ASN A 110 -3.40 2.04 9.23
CA ASN A 110 -4.09 0.76 9.33
C ASN A 110 -4.34 0.17 7.93
N THR A 111 -4.78 0.99 7.00
CA THR A 111 -4.98 0.62 5.60
C THR A 111 -3.67 0.15 4.96
N MET A 112 -2.57 0.90 5.07
CA MET A 112 -1.25 0.49 4.57
C MET A 112 -0.73 -0.79 5.24
N ALA A 113 -0.98 -0.98 6.54
CA ALA A 113 -0.61 -2.21 7.26
C ALA A 113 -1.39 -3.43 6.73
N LEU A 114 -2.70 -3.27 6.48
CA LEU A 114 -3.53 -4.30 5.86
C LEU A 114 -3.01 -4.65 4.46
N TRP A 115 -2.68 -3.65 3.64
CA TRP A 115 -2.10 -3.86 2.31
C TRP A 115 -0.77 -4.62 2.36
N ARG A 116 0.15 -4.24 3.26
CA ARG A 116 1.41 -4.97 3.45
C ARG A 116 1.18 -6.43 3.84
N THR A 117 0.17 -6.70 4.65
CA THR A 117 -0.22 -8.07 5.04
C THR A 117 -0.75 -8.85 3.84
N LYS A 118 -1.66 -8.28 3.05
CA LYS A 118 -2.16 -8.88 1.80
C LYS A 118 -1.01 -9.20 0.83
N LEU A 119 -0.07 -8.27 0.63
CA LEU A 119 1.11 -8.46 -0.22
C LEU A 119 2.04 -9.54 0.32
N ALA A 120 2.18 -9.68 1.65
CA ALA A 120 2.94 -10.77 2.25
C ALA A 120 2.28 -12.13 1.96
N CYS A 121 0.97 -12.26 2.17
CA CYS A 121 0.22 -13.46 1.83
C CYS A 121 0.34 -13.81 0.34
N GLN A 122 0.29 -12.81 -0.54
CA GLN A 122 0.49 -13.01 -1.98
C GLN A 122 1.87 -13.58 -2.30
N ARG A 123 2.93 -13.10 -1.63
CA ARG A 123 4.28 -13.65 -1.82
C ARG A 123 4.40 -15.09 -1.31
N THR A 124 3.78 -15.43 -0.19
CA THR A 124 3.70 -16.81 0.32
C THR A 124 2.99 -17.72 -0.67
N ASN A 125 1.89 -17.25 -1.25
CA ASN A 125 1.17 -17.94 -2.29
C ASN A 125 2.04 -18.19 -3.53
N LEU A 126 2.76 -17.17 -4.01
CA LEU A 126 3.73 -17.32 -5.12
C LEU A 126 4.85 -18.31 -4.78
N ALA A 127 5.28 -18.38 -3.53
CA ALA A 127 6.23 -19.40 -3.07
C ALA A 127 5.62 -20.82 -3.13
N CYS A 128 4.38 -21.00 -2.66
CA CYS A 128 3.62 -22.24 -2.82
C CYS A 128 3.43 -22.63 -4.29
N GLY A 129 3.17 -21.67 -5.18
CA GLY A 129 3.10 -21.94 -6.63
C GLY A 129 4.39 -22.57 -7.16
N ARG A 130 5.55 -22.13 -6.67
CA ARG A 130 6.85 -22.70 -7.05
C ARG A 130 7.11 -24.08 -6.46
N THR A 131 6.62 -24.38 -5.26
CA THR A 131 6.76 -25.73 -4.69
C THR A 131 5.94 -26.73 -5.50
N TRP A 132 4.70 -26.39 -5.86
CA TRP A 132 3.88 -27.22 -6.75
C TRP A 132 4.47 -27.36 -8.15
N LEU A 133 5.10 -26.31 -8.69
CA LEU A 133 5.84 -26.37 -9.94
C LEU A 133 7.02 -27.36 -9.87
N ASN A 134 7.77 -27.37 -8.77
CA ASN A 134 8.85 -28.31 -8.56
C ASN A 134 8.33 -29.76 -8.48
N SER A 135 7.22 -29.99 -7.78
CA SER A 135 6.55 -31.30 -7.77
C SER A 135 6.13 -31.70 -9.18
N LEU A 136 5.46 -30.82 -9.93
CA LEU A 136 5.06 -31.09 -11.31
C LEU A 136 6.26 -31.49 -12.19
N ARG A 137 7.38 -30.77 -12.06
CA ARG A 137 8.61 -31.09 -12.79
C ARG A 137 9.14 -32.48 -12.47
N TRP A 138 9.15 -32.88 -11.20
CA TRP A 138 9.55 -34.24 -10.81
C TRP A 138 8.60 -35.30 -11.38
N GLY A 139 7.29 -35.05 -11.31
CA GLY A 139 6.29 -35.97 -11.86
C GLY A 139 6.46 -36.19 -13.36
N LEU A 140 6.61 -35.11 -14.13
CA LEU A 140 6.84 -35.17 -15.57
C LEU A 140 8.19 -35.81 -15.93
N GLY A 141 9.24 -35.54 -15.14
CA GLY A 141 10.54 -36.17 -15.30
C GLY A 141 10.49 -37.69 -15.10
N LEU A 142 9.79 -38.16 -14.06
CA LEU A 142 9.57 -39.58 -13.79
C LEU A 142 8.78 -40.26 -14.91
N ILE A 143 7.74 -39.61 -15.44
CA ILE A 143 6.96 -40.13 -16.58
C ILE A 143 7.87 -40.32 -17.78
N GLY A 144 8.64 -39.30 -18.17
CA GLY A 144 9.48 -39.40 -19.36
C GLY A 144 10.68 -40.33 -19.19
N MET A 145 11.25 -40.45 -17.98
CA MET A 145 12.30 -41.44 -17.68
C MET A 145 11.75 -42.87 -17.69
N GLY A 146 10.58 -43.10 -17.11
CA GLY A 146 9.91 -44.40 -17.16
C GLY A 146 9.56 -44.79 -18.60
N ASN A 147 9.05 -43.85 -19.38
CA ASN A 147 8.74 -44.05 -20.80
C ASN A 147 9.99 -44.35 -21.64
N SER A 148 11.10 -43.62 -21.45
CA SER A 148 12.33 -43.88 -22.19
C SER A 148 12.91 -45.26 -21.86
N LEU A 149 12.93 -45.65 -20.58
CA LEU A 149 13.40 -46.97 -20.14
C LEU A 149 12.50 -48.10 -20.64
N LEU A 150 11.18 -47.91 -20.69
CA LEU A 150 10.24 -48.89 -21.25
C LEU A 150 10.51 -49.16 -22.74
N ARG A 151 10.95 -48.14 -23.48
CA ARG A 151 11.26 -48.27 -24.92
C ARG A 151 12.63 -48.87 -25.20
N LEU A 152 13.58 -48.73 -24.29
CA LEU A 152 14.91 -49.31 -24.40
C LEU A 152 14.93 -50.83 -24.10
N ASP A 153 13.80 -51.41 -23.68
CA ASP A 153 13.62 -52.82 -23.30
C ASP A 153 14.78 -53.37 -22.44
N ASN A 154 15.18 -52.60 -21.43
CA ASN A 154 16.34 -52.92 -20.60
C ASN A 154 16.09 -54.20 -19.79
N PRO A 155 16.90 -55.26 -19.94
CA PRO A 155 16.67 -56.55 -19.29
C PRO A 155 16.87 -56.51 -17.76
N ILE A 156 17.53 -55.47 -17.24
CA ILE A 156 17.88 -55.37 -15.81
C ILE A 156 16.65 -55.01 -14.96
N ILE A 157 15.73 -54.20 -15.48
CA ILE A 157 14.60 -53.68 -14.70
C ILE A 157 13.30 -54.30 -15.20
N PRO A 158 12.52 -54.97 -14.33
CA PRO A 158 11.26 -55.58 -14.76
C PRO A 158 10.27 -54.51 -15.22
N LYS A 159 9.59 -54.77 -16.34
CA LYS A 159 8.53 -53.92 -16.92
C LYS A 159 7.49 -53.40 -15.90
N PRO A 160 6.98 -54.20 -14.94
CA PRO A 160 6.05 -53.67 -13.93
C PRO A 160 6.65 -52.56 -13.07
N ALA A 161 7.94 -52.61 -12.74
CA ALA A 161 8.59 -51.56 -11.96
C ALA A 161 8.70 -50.24 -12.76
N LEU A 162 8.95 -50.32 -14.06
CA LEU A 162 8.97 -49.15 -14.94
C LEU A 162 7.57 -48.52 -15.11
N TRP A 163 6.53 -49.35 -15.22
CA TRP A 163 5.15 -48.87 -15.22
C TRP A 163 4.77 -48.22 -13.89
N LEU A 164 5.22 -48.78 -12.76
CA LEU A 164 5.03 -48.17 -11.44
C LEU A 164 5.70 -46.78 -11.36
N LEU A 165 6.87 -46.60 -11.97
CA LEU A 165 7.53 -45.29 -12.05
C LEU A 165 6.68 -44.26 -12.84
N VAL A 166 6.11 -44.68 -13.97
CA VAL A 166 5.22 -43.83 -14.78
C VAL A 166 3.95 -43.46 -14.00
N VAL A 167 3.33 -44.42 -13.33
CA VAL A 167 2.13 -44.19 -12.51
C VAL A 167 2.45 -43.27 -11.32
N ALA A 168 3.57 -43.48 -10.63
CA ALA A 168 4.03 -42.60 -9.55
C ALA A 168 4.27 -41.17 -10.07
N GLY A 169 4.91 -41.01 -11.23
CA GLY A 169 5.07 -39.71 -11.87
C GLY A 169 3.72 -39.05 -12.23
N ALA A 170 2.78 -39.81 -12.79
CA ALA A 170 1.44 -39.33 -13.16
C ALA A 170 0.61 -38.91 -11.95
N THR A 171 0.62 -39.68 -10.86
CA THR A 171 -0.06 -39.31 -9.60
C THR A 171 0.53 -38.02 -9.02
N LEU A 172 1.86 -37.90 -9.00
CA LEU A 172 2.52 -36.70 -8.50
C LEU A 172 2.23 -35.46 -9.38
N ALA A 173 2.23 -35.62 -10.71
CA ALA A 173 1.89 -34.56 -11.66
C ALA A 173 0.41 -34.11 -11.53
N THR A 174 -0.52 -35.05 -11.41
CA THR A 174 -1.96 -34.75 -11.27
C THR A 174 -2.25 -34.03 -9.94
N VAL A 175 -1.68 -34.48 -8.83
CA VAL A 175 -1.79 -33.79 -7.53
C VAL A 175 -1.20 -32.38 -7.60
N ALA A 176 -0.04 -32.21 -8.24
CA ALA A 176 0.57 -30.91 -8.41
C ALA A 176 -0.27 -29.97 -9.28
N ILE A 177 -0.82 -30.45 -10.41
CA ILE A 177 -1.71 -29.67 -11.28
C ILE A 177 -3.00 -29.28 -10.55
N PHE A 178 -3.62 -30.21 -9.82
CA PHE A 178 -4.84 -29.94 -9.05
C PHE A 178 -4.59 -28.88 -7.98
N SER A 179 -3.51 -29.03 -7.22
CA SER A 179 -3.13 -28.08 -6.17
C SER A 179 -2.79 -26.71 -6.75
N TYR A 180 -2.06 -26.68 -7.88
CA TYR A 180 -1.73 -25.45 -8.59
C TYR A 180 -2.97 -24.74 -9.16
N THR A 181 -3.88 -25.48 -9.80
CA THR A 181 -5.09 -24.89 -10.39
C THR A 181 -6.06 -24.41 -9.32
N ARG A 182 -6.19 -25.10 -8.19
CA ARG A 182 -6.93 -24.63 -7.02
C ARG A 182 -6.35 -23.32 -6.49
N LEU A 183 -5.03 -23.28 -6.33
CA LEU A 183 -4.30 -22.09 -5.92
C LEU A 183 -4.52 -20.94 -6.92
N ARG A 184 -4.39 -21.20 -8.22
CA ARG A 184 -4.60 -20.22 -9.29
C ARG A 184 -6.04 -19.70 -9.37
N ARG A 185 -7.06 -20.54 -9.14
CA ARG A 185 -8.46 -20.10 -9.09
C ARG A 185 -8.71 -19.15 -7.92
N SER A 186 -8.11 -19.41 -6.75
CA SER A 186 -8.21 -18.50 -5.61
C SER A 186 -7.56 -17.12 -5.87
N TRP A 187 -6.67 -17.02 -6.85
CA TRP A 187 -5.90 -15.80 -7.13
C TRP A 187 -6.56 -14.82 -8.10
N ARG A 188 -7.41 -15.29 -9.02
CA ARG A 188 -8.00 -14.43 -10.07
C ARG A 188 -8.78 -13.24 -9.52
N HIS A 189 -9.27 -13.35 -8.29
CA HIS A 189 -10.07 -12.30 -7.66
C HIS A 189 -9.23 -11.26 -6.89
N ILE A 190 -7.92 -11.47 -6.73
CA ILE A 190 -7.11 -10.79 -5.69
C ILE A 190 -5.87 -10.08 -6.27
N SER A 191 -5.23 -10.60 -7.34
CA SER A 191 -3.82 -10.21 -7.61
C SER A 191 -3.61 -8.85 -8.26
N ASP A 192 -4.45 -8.47 -9.24
CA ASP A 192 -4.17 -7.30 -10.07
C ASP A 192 -4.86 -6.06 -9.50
N GLN A 193 -6.07 -6.24 -8.94
CA GLN A 193 -6.80 -5.18 -8.25
C GLN A 193 -6.07 -4.71 -6.99
N ASN A 194 -5.55 -5.62 -6.14
CA ASN A 194 -4.91 -5.21 -4.89
C ASN A 194 -3.61 -4.42 -5.08
N LEU A 195 -2.82 -4.71 -6.11
CA LEU A 195 -1.58 -3.96 -6.34
C LEU A 195 -1.90 -2.56 -6.87
N VAL A 196 -2.88 -2.46 -7.77
CA VAL A 196 -3.36 -1.18 -8.32
C VAL A 196 -4.07 -0.37 -7.25
N GLU A 197 -4.90 -0.99 -6.41
CA GLU A 197 -5.65 -0.34 -5.32
C GLU A 197 -4.72 0.10 -4.18
N ALA A 198 -3.77 -0.74 -3.76
CA ALA A 198 -2.76 -0.33 -2.80
C ALA A 198 -1.93 0.84 -3.35
N THR A 199 -1.59 0.80 -4.63
CA THR A 199 -0.83 1.88 -5.27
C THR A 199 -1.67 3.14 -5.40
N SER A 200 -2.90 3.08 -5.88
CA SER A 200 -3.79 4.24 -6.05
C SER A 200 -4.11 4.88 -4.71
N ALA A 201 -4.38 4.07 -3.68
CA ALA A 201 -4.67 4.57 -2.34
C ALA A 201 -3.44 5.26 -1.73
N VAL A 202 -2.23 4.73 -1.96
CA VAL A 202 -1.01 5.40 -1.50
C VAL A 202 -0.71 6.65 -2.31
N VAL A 203 -0.94 6.68 -3.63
CA VAL A 203 -0.85 7.90 -4.45
C VAL A 203 -1.82 8.94 -3.90
N TYR A 204 -3.09 8.59 -3.73
CA TYR A 204 -4.11 9.51 -3.23
C TYR A 204 -3.76 10.05 -1.84
N PHE A 205 -3.26 9.19 -0.95
CA PHE A 205 -2.75 9.64 0.35
C PHE A 205 -1.61 10.66 0.21
N LEU A 206 -0.64 10.38 -0.67
CA LEU A 206 0.48 11.30 -0.89
C LEU A 206 -0.01 12.61 -1.54
N GLU A 207 -0.94 12.54 -2.50
CA GLU A 207 -1.57 13.69 -3.15
C GLU A 207 -2.28 14.59 -2.14
N GLU A 208 -3.17 14.00 -1.33
CA GLU A 208 -3.99 14.71 -0.34
C GLU A 208 -3.17 15.33 0.80
N PHE A 209 -2.13 14.64 1.29
CA PHE A 209 -1.41 15.06 2.49
C PHE A 209 -0.09 15.79 2.21
N HIS A 210 0.47 15.68 1.00
CA HIS A 210 1.81 16.19 0.68
C HIS A 210 1.93 17.00 -0.61
N PHE A 211 1.10 16.80 -1.64
CA PHE A 211 1.30 17.50 -2.93
C PHE A 211 0.53 18.81 -3.11
N ILE A 212 -0.01 19.41 -2.05
CA ILE A 212 -0.74 20.68 -2.15
C ILE A 212 0.11 21.80 -2.77
N GLU A 213 1.43 21.76 -2.60
CA GLU A 213 2.35 22.81 -3.08
C GLU A 213 3.16 22.45 -4.34
N LEU A 214 3.21 21.18 -4.76
CA LEU A 214 4.07 20.72 -5.87
C LEU A 214 3.33 20.54 -7.21
N HIS A 215 2.04 20.89 -7.28
CA HIS A 215 1.41 21.25 -8.56
C HIS A 215 1.84 22.66 -8.98
N ASP A 216 3.15 22.91 -9.06
CA ASP A 216 3.65 24.01 -9.88
C ASP A 216 3.75 23.49 -11.32
N PRO A 217 2.81 23.85 -12.21
CA PRO A 217 2.80 23.40 -13.60
C PRO A 217 4.05 23.83 -14.38
N ALA A 218 4.87 24.73 -13.83
CA ALA A 218 6.08 25.25 -14.46
C ALA A 218 7.25 24.24 -14.51
N ASN A 219 7.34 23.27 -13.58
CA ASN A 219 8.49 22.35 -13.49
C ASN A 219 8.25 20.93 -14.07
N GLY A 220 7.10 20.72 -14.71
CA GLY A 220 6.86 19.83 -15.85
C GLY A 220 7.65 18.52 -16.02
N ARG A 221 7.95 17.74 -14.97
CA ARG A 221 8.43 16.37 -15.17
C ARG A 221 7.27 15.52 -15.68
N PRO A 222 7.35 14.94 -16.89
CA PRO A 222 6.26 14.10 -17.39
C PRO A 222 6.07 12.90 -16.47
N MET A 223 4.90 12.82 -15.82
CA MET A 223 4.54 11.67 -15.01
C MET A 223 4.62 10.40 -15.86
N LYS A 224 5.17 9.32 -15.28
CA LYS A 224 5.17 8.01 -15.93
C LYS A 224 3.74 7.53 -16.21
N ARG A 225 3.58 6.66 -17.22
CA ARG A 225 2.26 6.19 -17.66
C ARG A 225 1.69 5.13 -16.72
N THR A 226 2.55 4.34 -16.08
CA THR A 226 2.17 3.29 -15.11
C THR A 226 1.91 3.88 -13.74
N MET A 227 0.87 3.37 -13.07
CA MET A 227 0.50 3.74 -11.70
C MET A 227 1.68 3.60 -10.71
N LEU A 228 2.45 2.52 -10.82
CA LEU A 228 3.61 2.27 -9.95
C LEU A 228 4.79 3.21 -10.27
N GLY A 229 4.94 3.60 -11.54
CA GLY A 229 5.88 4.63 -11.97
C GLY A 229 5.53 6.01 -11.41
N ARG A 230 4.26 6.42 -11.52
CA ARG A 230 3.73 7.67 -10.94
C ARG A 230 3.95 7.72 -9.43
N LEU A 231 3.67 6.61 -8.77
CA LEU A 231 3.89 6.42 -7.35
C LEU A 231 5.39 6.53 -6.98
N GLY A 232 6.28 5.98 -7.80
CA GLY A 232 7.72 6.15 -7.63
C GLY A 232 8.18 7.61 -7.77
N ASP A 233 7.59 8.36 -8.70
CA ASP A 233 7.86 9.81 -8.86
C ASP A 233 7.33 10.61 -7.67
N SER A 234 6.17 10.23 -7.14
CA SER A 234 5.56 10.84 -5.95
C SER A 234 6.32 10.56 -4.63
N LEU A 235 7.35 9.73 -4.68
CA LEU A 235 8.18 9.41 -3.51
C LEU A 235 9.50 10.18 -3.43
N GLY A 236 9.81 10.98 -4.44
CA GLY A 236 11.10 11.66 -4.56
C GLY A 236 11.46 12.51 -3.33
N LEU A 237 12.56 12.13 -2.68
CA LEU A 237 13.40 12.97 -1.78
C LEU A 237 12.75 13.58 -0.54
N TYR A 238 12.03 12.80 0.26
CA TYR A 238 11.62 13.24 1.60
C TYR A 238 12.35 12.48 2.71
N SER A 239 13.51 13.00 3.08
CA SER A 239 14.00 13.00 4.46
C SER A 239 14.08 14.45 4.89
N THR A 240 12.97 15.00 5.39
CA THR A 240 13.00 16.34 5.98
C THR A 240 13.76 16.25 7.30
N VAL A 241 14.87 16.98 7.42
CA VAL A 241 15.52 17.18 8.73
C VAL A 241 14.63 18.16 9.49
N VAL A 242 13.84 17.66 10.43
CA VAL A 242 13.02 18.51 11.29
C VAL A 242 13.92 19.13 12.35
N GLU A 243 14.07 20.45 12.33
CA GLU A 243 14.62 21.16 13.48
C GLU A 243 13.63 21.03 14.65
N PRO A 244 14.06 20.57 15.83
CA PRO A 244 13.19 20.45 16.99
C PRO A 244 12.78 21.84 17.48
N ARG A 245 11.63 22.31 17.01
CA ARG A 245 10.90 23.45 17.55
C ARG A 245 9.78 22.87 18.42
N GLY A 246 10.01 22.82 19.73
CA GLY A 246 9.15 22.11 20.67
C GLY A 246 7.66 22.44 20.52
N GLY A 247 6.81 21.43 20.72
CA GLY A 247 5.35 21.59 20.80
C GLY A 247 4.56 20.63 19.93
N TYR A 248 3.30 20.99 19.65
CA TYR A 248 2.32 20.16 18.94
C TYR A 248 2.63 19.99 17.44
N ARG A 249 3.20 21.02 16.82
CA ARG A 249 3.59 21.02 15.39
C ARG A 249 4.60 19.91 15.10
N GLU A 250 5.57 19.70 15.98
CA GLU A 250 6.57 18.66 15.87
C GLU A 250 5.94 17.26 15.85
N ARG A 251 4.98 16.99 16.74
CA ARG A 251 4.29 15.69 16.80
C ARG A 251 3.54 15.36 15.50
N ILE A 252 2.91 16.35 14.87
CA ILE A 252 2.20 16.15 13.60
C ILE A 252 3.17 15.97 12.44
N THR A 253 4.23 16.78 12.38
CA THR A 253 5.27 16.64 11.36
C THR A 253 5.90 15.24 11.43
N LEU A 254 6.32 14.80 12.62
CA LEU A 254 6.84 13.44 12.83
C LEU A 254 5.79 12.35 12.50
N ALA A 255 4.51 12.58 12.79
CA ALA A 255 3.44 11.66 12.42
C ALA A 255 3.22 11.57 10.90
N ARG A 256 3.39 12.69 10.17
CA ARG A 256 3.36 12.74 8.69
C ARG A 256 4.54 11.98 8.12
N GLU A 257 5.76 12.26 8.58
CA GLU A 257 6.97 11.55 8.11
C GLU A 257 6.88 10.03 8.32
N ARG A 258 6.39 9.59 9.49
CA ARG A 258 6.15 8.16 9.73
C ARG A 258 5.19 7.55 8.72
N ASN A 259 4.18 8.29 8.29
CA ASN A 259 3.24 7.83 7.26
C ASN A 259 3.87 7.80 5.88
N VAL A 260 4.72 8.77 5.53
CA VAL A 260 5.51 8.73 4.28
C VAL A 260 6.43 7.52 4.26
N LEU A 261 7.18 7.28 5.34
CA LEU A 261 8.02 6.09 5.45
C LEU A 261 7.19 4.80 5.38
N ALA A 262 5.96 4.80 5.93
CA ALA A 262 5.04 3.68 5.79
C ALA A 262 4.55 3.49 4.35
N ALA A 263 4.28 4.58 3.64
CA ALA A 263 3.94 4.58 2.21
C ALA A 263 5.10 4.01 1.39
N GLN A 264 6.32 4.54 1.54
CA GLN A 264 7.54 4.04 0.91
C GLN A 264 7.75 2.53 1.14
N ARG A 265 7.58 2.04 2.37
CA ARG A 265 7.66 0.61 2.69
C ARG A 265 6.60 -0.21 1.98
N THR A 266 5.38 0.32 1.87
CA THR A 266 4.26 -0.35 1.17
C THR A 266 4.56 -0.45 -0.32
N ILE A 267 5.12 0.61 -0.90
CA ILE A 267 5.52 0.68 -2.31
C ILE A 267 6.65 -0.31 -2.61
N LEU A 268 7.69 -0.35 -1.77
CA LEU A 268 8.75 -1.36 -1.86
C LEU A 268 8.20 -2.78 -1.70
N ALA A 269 7.16 -2.99 -0.89
CA ALA A 269 6.49 -4.28 -0.78
C ALA A 269 5.72 -4.66 -2.07
N CYS A 270 5.10 -3.69 -2.76
CA CYS A 270 4.51 -3.89 -4.09
C CYS A 270 5.58 -4.34 -5.08
N TYR A 271 6.69 -3.62 -5.21
CA TYR A 271 7.82 -3.98 -6.07
C TYR A 271 8.37 -5.38 -5.78
N ARG A 272 8.57 -5.73 -4.50
CA ARG A 272 9.02 -7.08 -4.11
C ARG A 272 8.04 -8.17 -4.52
N THR A 273 6.74 -7.88 -4.46
CA THR A 273 5.68 -8.83 -4.86
C THR A 273 5.65 -8.99 -6.38
N LEU A 274 5.79 -7.90 -7.12
CA LEU A 274 5.93 -7.90 -8.57
C LEU A 274 7.17 -8.70 -9.04
N ALA A 275 8.32 -8.46 -8.40
CA ALA A 275 9.54 -9.21 -8.68
C ALA A 275 9.42 -10.71 -8.32
N ALA A 276 8.67 -11.04 -7.26
CA ALA A 276 8.35 -12.43 -6.94
C ALA A 276 7.49 -13.07 -8.04
N ARG A 277 6.50 -12.34 -8.58
CA ARG A 277 5.64 -12.76 -9.69
C ARG A 277 6.43 -13.00 -10.98
N ALA A 278 7.36 -12.11 -11.31
CA ALA A 278 8.26 -12.32 -12.46
C ALA A 278 9.11 -13.59 -12.28
N ARG A 279 9.67 -13.80 -11.08
CA ARG A 279 10.45 -15.00 -10.78
C ARG A 279 9.63 -16.28 -10.91
N THR A 280 8.36 -16.28 -10.49
CA THR A 280 7.48 -17.44 -10.70
C THR A 280 7.20 -17.66 -12.18
N GLY A 281 6.84 -16.62 -12.93
CA GLY A 281 6.58 -16.73 -14.37
C GLY A 281 7.79 -17.26 -15.16
N LEU A 282 8.99 -16.76 -14.85
CA LEU A 282 10.23 -17.23 -15.48
C LEU A 282 10.56 -18.68 -15.08
N ALA A 283 10.29 -19.08 -13.84
CA ALA A 283 10.44 -20.47 -13.43
C ALA A 283 9.54 -21.40 -14.23
N PHE A 284 8.25 -21.04 -14.42
CA PHE A 284 7.29 -21.77 -15.27
C PHE A 284 7.80 -21.87 -16.70
N PHE A 285 8.26 -20.76 -17.27
CA PHE A 285 8.80 -20.72 -18.62
C PHE A 285 9.98 -21.67 -18.79
N ARG A 286 10.97 -21.62 -17.88
CA ARG A 286 12.14 -22.51 -17.91
C ARG A 286 11.76 -23.98 -17.79
N THR A 287 10.85 -24.32 -16.88
CA THR A 287 10.39 -25.71 -16.72
C THR A 287 9.57 -26.19 -17.92
N GLY A 288 8.71 -25.32 -18.47
CA GLY A 288 7.91 -25.63 -19.64
C GLY A 288 8.78 -25.88 -20.87
N ALA A 289 9.80 -25.05 -21.09
CA ALA A 289 10.77 -25.24 -22.17
C ALA A 289 11.50 -26.59 -22.06
N ALA A 290 11.99 -26.95 -20.86
CA ALA A 290 12.69 -28.21 -20.64
C ALA A 290 11.79 -29.44 -20.87
N VAL A 291 10.55 -29.41 -20.37
CA VAL A 291 9.58 -30.50 -20.57
C VAL A 291 9.17 -30.61 -22.04
N PHE A 292 8.94 -29.47 -22.70
CA PHE A 292 8.55 -29.41 -24.11
C PHE A 292 9.63 -29.99 -25.02
N THR A 293 10.88 -29.56 -24.86
CA THR A 293 12.00 -30.08 -25.65
C THR A 293 12.29 -31.54 -25.35
N PHE A 294 12.13 -31.97 -24.10
CA PHE A 294 12.27 -33.38 -23.74
C PHE A 294 11.21 -34.26 -24.40
N GLY A 295 9.95 -33.84 -24.38
CA GLY A 295 8.87 -34.55 -25.09
C GLY A 295 9.11 -34.62 -26.60
N LEU A 296 9.56 -33.53 -27.23
CA LEU A 296 9.94 -33.53 -28.64
C LEU A 296 11.10 -34.50 -28.92
N GLY A 297 12.13 -34.50 -28.07
CA GLY A 297 13.28 -35.39 -28.21
C GLY A 297 12.90 -36.87 -28.10
N LEU A 298 11.99 -37.23 -27.19
CA LEU A 298 11.48 -38.60 -27.09
C LEU A 298 10.69 -39.01 -28.34
N LEU A 299 9.86 -38.11 -28.86
CA LEU A 299 9.07 -38.36 -30.07
C LEU A 299 9.97 -38.51 -31.31
N THR A 300 11.00 -37.68 -31.45
CA THR A 300 11.93 -37.75 -32.59
C THR A 300 12.86 -38.95 -32.51
N TYR A 301 13.33 -39.31 -31.31
CA TYR A 301 14.27 -40.42 -31.12
C TYR A 301 13.62 -41.80 -31.30
N PHE A 302 12.43 -42.01 -30.74
CA PHE A 302 11.77 -43.32 -30.74
C PHE A 302 10.68 -43.49 -31.83
N GLY A 303 10.27 -42.40 -32.49
CA GLY A 303 9.23 -42.42 -33.52
C GLY A 303 7.80 -42.64 -33.00
N LEU A 304 6.87 -42.93 -33.92
CA LEU A 304 5.45 -43.15 -33.63
C LEU A 304 5.21 -44.56 -33.07
N SER A 305 5.22 -44.69 -31.76
CA SER A 305 4.86 -45.88 -30.98
C SER A 305 3.54 -45.67 -30.24
N PRO A 306 2.80 -46.69 -29.77
CA PRO A 306 1.66 -46.49 -28.86
C PRO A 306 1.99 -45.64 -27.62
N LEU A 307 3.25 -45.69 -27.18
CA LEU A 307 3.75 -44.86 -26.09
C LEU A 307 3.93 -43.37 -26.47
N SER A 308 3.84 -43.01 -27.75
CA SER A 308 3.93 -41.62 -28.23
C SER A 308 2.81 -40.73 -27.69
N LEU A 309 1.70 -41.32 -27.22
CA LEU A 309 0.67 -40.61 -26.47
C LEU A 309 1.26 -39.90 -25.23
N LEU A 310 2.19 -40.55 -24.52
CA LEU A 310 2.86 -39.96 -23.36
C LEU A 310 3.77 -38.80 -23.77
N ASP A 311 4.47 -38.92 -24.91
CA ASP A 311 5.31 -37.83 -25.44
C ASP A 311 4.45 -36.62 -25.84
N GLY A 312 3.32 -36.88 -26.51
CA GLY A 312 2.34 -35.85 -26.85
C GLY A 312 1.80 -35.13 -25.61
N LEU A 313 1.47 -35.87 -24.55
CA LEU A 313 1.06 -35.28 -23.27
C LEU A 313 2.16 -34.44 -22.62
N LEU A 314 3.42 -34.89 -22.66
CA LEU A 314 4.58 -34.12 -22.20
C LEU A 314 4.74 -32.81 -22.98
N ILE A 315 4.64 -32.86 -24.31
CA ILE A 315 4.71 -31.69 -25.19
C ILE A 315 3.60 -30.70 -24.84
N LEU A 316 2.35 -31.16 -24.75
CA LEU A 316 1.20 -30.32 -24.41
C LEU A 316 1.33 -29.72 -23.01
N ALA A 317 1.79 -30.49 -22.02
CA ALA A 317 2.04 -30.01 -20.67
C ALA A 317 3.14 -28.91 -20.67
N GLY A 318 4.25 -29.14 -21.35
CA GLY A 318 5.33 -28.17 -21.50
C GLY A 318 4.86 -26.86 -22.17
N LEU A 319 4.07 -26.97 -23.24
CA LEU A 319 3.48 -25.81 -23.92
C LEU A 319 2.51 -25.04 -23.01
N GLY A 320 1.66 -25.75 -22.27
CA GLY A 320 0.76 -25.13 -21.29
C GLY A 320 1.52 -24.35 -20.22
N MET A 321 2.64 -24.88 -19.73
CA MET A 321 3.51 -24.20 -18.76
C MET A 321 4.22 -22.97 -19.36
N LEU A 322 4.60 -23.00 -20.64
CA LEU A 322 5.17 -21.85 -21.35
C LEU A 322 4.16 -20.70 -21.47
N ILE A 323 2.94 -21.01 -21.92
CA ILE A 323 1.85 -20.04 -22.04
C ILE A 323 1.55 -19.45 -20.66
N ASP A 324 1.47 -20.29 -19.63
CA ASP A 324 1.19 -19.83 -18.28
C ASP A 324 2.30 -18.93 -17.74
N GLY A 325 3.57 -19.35 -17.90
CA GLY A 325 4.73 -18.54 -17.52
C GLY A 325 4.75 -17.17 -18.19
N ALA A 326 4.36 -17.09 -19.48
CA ALA A 326 4.25 -15.84 -20.21
C ALA A 326 3.13 -14.93 -19.66
N ILE A 327 1.95 -15.49 -19.35
CA ILE A 327 0.84 -14.75 -18.72
C ILE A 327 1.28 -14.15 -17.36
N TRP A 328 2.09 -14.89 -16.60
CA TRP A 328 2.61 -14.41 -15.31
C TRP A 328 3.67 -13.32 -15.45
N TYR A 329 4.53 -13.43 -16.46
CA TYR A 329 5.67 -12.54 -16.68
C TYR A 329 5.28 -11.22 -17.37
N TRP A 330 4.32 -11.27 -18.29
CA TRP A 330 3.97 -10.15 -19.15
C TRP A 330 3.56 -8.85 -18.41
N PRO A 331 2.68 -8.89 -17.39
CA PRO A 331 2.30 -7.69 -16.65
C PRO A 331 3.50 -7.03 -15.97
N VAL A 332 4.41 -7.82 -15.43
CA VAL A 332 5.60 -7.32 -14.73
C VAL A 332 6.52 -6.57 -15.69
N ARG A 333 6.68 -7.07 -16.91
CA ARG A 333 7.54 -6.42 -17.90
C ARG A 333 7.03 -5.05 -18.32
N ARG A 334 5.70 -4.87 -18.40
CA ARG A 334 5.08 -3.57 -18.71
C ARG A 334 5.38 -2.52 -17.64
N GLU A 335 5.47 -2.92 -16.38
CA GLU A 335 5.77 -2.00 -15.27
C GLU A 335 7.27 -1.63 -15.22
N TYR A 336 8.18 -2.60 -15.42
CA TYR A 336 9.63 -2.36 -15.36
C TYR A 336 10.18 -1.47 -16.48
N SER A 337 9.52 -1.41 -17.65
CA SER A 337 9.96 -0.53 -18.75
C SER A 337 9.82 0.95 -18.45
N GLU A 338 9.02 1.31 -17.43
CA GLU A 338 8.69 2.69 -17.14
C GLU A 338 9.29 3.21 -15.84
N THR A 339 9.70 2.32 -14.93
CA THR A 339 10.41 2.71 -13.72
C THR A 339 11.89 2.95 -14.04
N PRO A 340 12.45 4.14 -13.76
CA PRO A 340 13.86 4.41 -13.95
C PRO A 340 14.60 3.43 -13.07
N ARG A 341 15.63 2.79 -13.64
CA ARG A 341 16.65 2.11 -12.84
C ARG A 341 17.09 3.12 -11.81
N CYS A 342 16.87 2.76 -10.54
CA CYS A 342 17.18 3.52 -9.33
C CYS A 342 18.02 4.76 -9.62
N LEU A 343 17.44 5.95 -9.42
CA LEU A 343 18.12 7.25 -9.28
C LEU A 343 19.58 7.17 -9.70
N ARG A 344 19.85 7.48 -10.97
CA ARG A 344 21.20 7.66 -11.43
C ARG A 344 21.80 8.73 -10.51
N TYR A 345 22.84 8.36 -9.76
CA TYR A 345 23.47 9.25 -8.78
C TYR A 345 23.92 10.58 -9.42
N GLU A 346 24.10 10.57 -10.75
CA GLU A 346 24.37 11.72 -11.61
C GLU A 346 23.32 12.86 -11.53
N ASP A 347 22.09 12.63 -11.04
CA ASP A 347 21.07 13.69 -10.89
C ASP A 347 21.14 14.46 -9.54
N TYR A 348 22.19 14.25 -8.73
CA TYR A 348 22.38 14.91 -7.42
C TYR A 348 23.49 15.98 -7.38
N ASP A 349 24.15 16.24 -8.51
CA ASP A 349 25.33 17.13 -8.57
C ASP A 349 25.04 18.56 -9.08
N ASP A 350 23.78 18.99 -9.20
CA ASP A 350 23.38 20.38 -9.55
C ASP A 350 22.65 21.10 -8.41
#